data_AF-A0A954RUF4-F1
#
_entry.id   AF-A0A954RUF4-F1
#
_cell.length_a   1.000
_cell.length_b   1.000
_cell.length_c   1.000
_cell.angle_alpha   90.00
_cell.angle_beta   90.00
_cell.angle_gamma   90.00
#
_symmetry.space_group_name_H-M   'P 1'
#
loop_
_entity.id
_entity.type
_entity.pdbx_description
1 polymer ?
#
loop_
_entity_poly.entity_id
_entity_poly.type
_entity_poly.pdbx_seq_one_letter_code
_entity_poly.pdbx_strand_id
1 'polypeptide(L)'
;VLGVEIKQFAGGGHRTLTPRVVGQTEQAQVKKGSTRQTRAWSEQAILDAIGMRHGSEERDAAIKFLEWIRPRVDEMSVGTGATDAGIVPTITTATQSIGICRLRTHGTIAFRLRLLAADPAFESESERVELIDRLNRIDGVEFSRDDLSKSLQVPLTAITTDAAATALQAAVAWMIERVRASITHRKA
;
A
#
# COMPACT_ATOMS: atom_id res chain seq x y z
N VAL A 1 10.43 32.48 -22.33
CA VAL A 1 9.60 33.37 -21.49
C VAL A 1 8.25 32.70 -21.30
N LEU A 2 7.87 32.33 -20.08
CA LEU A 2 6.51 31.89 -19.73
C LEU A 2 6.23 32.35 -18.29
N GLY A 3 5.13 33.09 -18.11
CA GLY A 3 4.81 33.83 -16.90
C GLY A 3 4.22 32.97 -15.78
N VAL A 4 4.42 33.44 -14.54
CA VAL A 4 3.88 32.86 -13.31
C VAL A 4 2.78 33.78 -12.79
N GLU A 5 1.54 33.30 -12.72
CA GLU A 5 0.45 33.98 -12.00
C GLU A 5 0.41 33.45 -10.56
N ILE A 6 0.78 34.29 -9.59
CA ILE A 6 0.69 33.97 -8.15
C ILE A 6 -0.56 34.65 -7.60
N LYS A 7 -1.58 33.87 -7.24
CA LYS A 7 -2.63 34.35 -6.32
C LYS A 7 -2.23 34.03 -4.89
N GLN A 8 -1.75 35.06 -4.21
CA GLN A 8 -1.40 35.09 -2.79
C GLN A 8 -2.67 34.88 -1.95
N PHE A 9 -2.65 33.89 -1.06
CA PHE A 9 -3.52 33.84 0.12
C PHE A 9 -2.62 33.76 1.36
N ALA A 10 -2.58 34.86 2.11
CA ALA A 10 -1.95 34.96 3.41
C ALA A 10 -2.95 34.51 4.50
N GLY A 11 -2.56 33.55 5.35
CA GLY A 11 -3.37 33.07 6.46
C GLY A 11 -2.71 31.94 7.25
N GLY A 12 -2.04 32.33 8.34
CA GLY A 12 -1.67 31.59 9.57
C GLY A 12 -1.47 30.06 9.56
N GLY A 13 -0.20 29.64 9.61
CA GLY A 13 0.26 28.55 10.48
C GLY A 13 0.12 27.11 9.96
N HIS A 14 1.17 26.65 9.26
CA HIS A 14 1.49 25.25 8.92
C HIS A 14 0.73 24.62 7.74
N ARG A 15 1.33 24.72 6.55
CA ARG A 15 1.04 23.91 5.35
C ARG A 15 2.20 22.93 5.12
N THR A 16 1.93 21.63 5.13
CA THR A 16 2.81 20.67 4.47
C THR A 16 2.43 20.65 2.99
N LEU A 17 3.28 21.26 2.16
CA LEU A 17 3.17 21.22 0.70
C LEU A 17 3.73 19.88 0.22
N THR A 18 2.88 18.90 -0.09
CA THR A 18 3.32 17.78 -0.93
C THR A 18 3.33 18.23 -2.39
N PRO A 19 4.48 18.23 -3.07
CA PRO A 19 4.52 18.55 -4.49
C PRO A 19 3.83 17.44 -5.29
N ARG A 20 2.76 17.79 -6.02
CA ARG A 20 2.22 16.93 -7.09
C ARG A 20 2.96 17.28 -8.37
N VAL A 21 3.90 16.42 -8.77
CA VAL A 21 4.52 16.49 -10.10
C VAL A 21 3.61 15.74 -11.07
N VAL A 22 2.87 16.49 -11.90
CA VAL A 22 2.23 15.97 -13.11
C VAL A 22 3.21 16.22 -14.25
N GLY A 23 4.03 15.21 -14.56
CA GLY A 23 4.94 15.24 -15.70
C GLY A 23 4.41 14.34 -16.81
N GLN A 24 3.65 14.91 -17.75
CA GLN A 24 3.62 14.39 -19.11
C GLN A 24 4.95 14.74 -19.77
N THR A 25 5.75 13.74 -20.15
CA THR A 25 6.63 13.83 -21.33
C THR A 25 7.22 12.45 -21.65
N GLU A 26 6.76 11.88 -22.77
CA GLU A 26 7.61 11.06 -23.63
C GLU A 26 8.84 11.89 -24.04
N GLN A 27 9.98 11.23 -24.25
CA GLN A 27 11.28 11.77 -24.66
C GLN A 27 12.24 12.19 -23.53
N ALA A 28 12.89 11.19 -22.92
CA ALA A 28 14.26 11.36 -22.41
C ALA A 28 14.98 10.01 -22.39
N GLN A 29 15.21 9.43 -23.57
CA GLN A 29 16.23 8.41 -23.73
C GLN A 29 17.61 9.08 -23.91
N VAL A 30 18.62 8.44 -23.33
CA VAL A 30 20.07 8.61 -23.56
C VAL A 30 20.79 9.70 -22.74
N LYS A 31 21.34 9.29 -21.58
CA LYS A 31 22.80 9.39 -21.38
C LYS A 31 23.32 8.43 -20.30
N LYS A 32 24.46 7.83 -20.64
CA LYS A 32 25.26 6.83 -19.94
C LYS A 32 25.67 7.30 -18.54
N GLY A 33 25.37 6.47 -17.53
CA GLY A 33 25.88 6.54 -16.16
C GLY A 33 25.22 5.42 -15.37
N SER A 34 26.00 4.61 -14.67
CA SER A 34 25.52 3.48 -13.86
C SER A 34 24.73 3.98 -12.64
N THR A 35 23.54 4.48 -12.88
CA THR A 35 22.56 4.89 -11.89
C THR A 35 21.31 4.07 -12.20
N ARG A 36 20.92 3.16 -11.30
CA ARG A 36 19.70 2.34 -11.46
C ARG A 36 18.55 3.26 -11.88
N GLN A 37 18.06 3.12 -13.11
CA GLN A 37 16.96 3.93 -13.63
C GLN A 37 15.74 3.72 -12.73
N THR A 38 15.47 4.66 -11.84
CA THR A 38 14.25 4.64 -11.02
C THR A 38 13.16 5.31 -11.85
N ARG A 39 12.15 4.52 -12.24
CA ARG A 39 10.93 5.07 -12.85
C ARG A 39 10.10 5.66 -11.71
N ALA A 40 9.68 6.91 -11.84
CA ALA A 40 8.63 7.45 -10.98
C ALA A 40 7.30 6.79 -11.37
N TRP A 41 6.71 6.01 -10.46
CA TRP A 41 5.43 5.36 -10.71
C TRP A 41 4.28 6.22 -10.20
N SER A 42 3.20 6.27 -10.97
CA SER A 42 1.89 6.74 -10.50
C SER A 42 1.01 5.53 -10.15
N GLU A 43 -0.03 5.77 -9.36
CA GLU A 43 -1.07 4.77 -9.08
C GLU A 43 -1.67 4.20 -10.38
N GLN A 44 -1.99 5.08 -11.33
CA GLN A 44 -2.51 4.69 -12.64
C GLN A 44 -1.53 3.76 -13.39
N ALA A 45 -0.23 4.10 -13.41
CA ALA A 45 0.78 3.27 -14.06
C ALA A 45 0.90 1.87 -13.41
N ILE A 46 0.70 1.78 -12.10
CA ILE A 46 0.68 0.49 -11.38
C ILE A 46 -0.55 -0.32 -11.77
N LEU A 47 -1.73 0.29 -11.78
CA LEU A 47 -2.98 -0.36 -12.17
C LEU A 47 -2.97 -0.82 -13.62
N ASP A 48 -2.41 -0.01 -14.52
CA ASP A 48 -2.22 -0.39 -15.94
C ASP A 48 -1.24 -1.55 -16.07
N ALA A 49 -0.13 -1.55 -15.31
CA ALA A 49 0.82 -2.66 -15.31
C ALA A 49 0.19 -3.97 -14.78
N ILE A 50 -0.68 -3.89 -13.77
CA ILE A 50 -1.46 -5.05 -13.31
C ILE A 50 -2.37 -5.52 -14.44
N GLY A 51 -3.17 -4.65 -15.03
CA GLY A 51 -4.08 -5.00 -16.13
C GLY A 51 -3.36 -5.64 -17.33
N MET A 52 -2.19 -5.12 -17.70
CA MET A 52 -1.39 -5.66 -18.82
C MET A 52 -0.79 -7.04 -18.53
N ARG A 53 -0.37 -7.32 -17.28
CA ARG A 53 0.34 -8.55 -16.92
C ARG A 53 -0.60 -9.66 -16.44
N HIS A 54 -1.70 -9.28 -15.81
CA HIS A 54 -2.56 -10.15 -15.03
C HIS A 54 -4.03 -10.12 -15.49
N GLY A 55 -4.39 -9.21 -16.39
CA GLY A 55 -5.75 -9.10 -16.94
C GLY A 55 -6.65 -8.13 -16.18
N SER A 56 -7.84 -7.89 -16.75
CA SER A 56 -8.79 -6.88 -16.26
C SER A 56 -9.40 -7.23 -14.90
N GLU A 57 -9.67 -8.50 -14.63
CA GLU A 57 -10.31 -8.92 -13.37
C GLU A 57 -9.42 -8.61 -12.14
N GLU A 58 -8.13 -8.92 -12.22
CA GLU A 58 -7.17 -8.59 -11.15
C GLU A 58 -6.99 -7.07 -11.01
N ARG A 59 -7.00 -6.33 -12.13
CA ARG A 59 -6.97 -4.86 -12.10
C ARG A 59 -8.19 -4.30 -11.39
N ASP A 60 -9.38 -4.80 -11.70
CA ASP A 60 -10.63 -4.33 -11.09
C ASP A 60 -10.68 -4.67 -9.60
N ALA A 61 -10.21 -5.87 -9.22
CA ALA A 61 -10.05 -6.23 -7.81
C ALA A 61 -9.08 -5.29 -7.07
N ALA A 62 -7.95 -4.92 -7.70
CA ALA A 62 -7.03 -3.92 -7.14
C ALA A 62 -7.68 -2.55 -6.98
N ILE A 63 -8.43 -2.07 -7.99
CA ILE A 63 -9.15 -0.79 -7.91
C ILE A 63 -10.13 -0.80 -6.74
N LYS A 64 -11.00 -1.81 -6.66
CA LYS A 64 -11.98 -1.96 -5.58
C LYS A 64 -11.30 -1.95 -4.21
N PHE A 65 -10.18 -2.66 -4.06
CA PHE A 65 -9.42 -2.68 -2.82
C PHE A 65 -8.84 -1.30 -2.46
N LEU A 66 -8.24 -0.60 -3.42
CA LEU A 66 -7.66 0.72 -3.21
C LEU A 66 -8.72 1.77 -2.86
N GLU A 67 -9.86 1.75 -3.53
CA GLU A 67 -10.99 2.64 -3.23
C GLU A 67 -11.54 2.39 -1.82
N TRP A 68 -11.66 1.13 -1.43
CA TRP A 68 -12.12 0.75 -0.10
C TRP A 68 -11.12 1.15 1.00
N ILE A 69 -9.82 0.95 0.80
CA ILE A 69 -8.84 1.19 1.87
C ILE A 69 -8.48 2.66 2.05
N ARG A 70 -8.54 3.46 0.96
CA ARG A 70 -8.14 4.87 0.95
C ARG A 70 -8.75 5.73 2.06
N PRO A 71 -10.07 5.69 2.36
CA PRO A 71 -10.65 6.49 3.44
C PRO A 71 -10.30 5.98 4.85
N ARG A 72 -9.61 4.84 4.98
CA ARG A 72 -9.32 4.17 6.27
C ARG A 72 -7.86 4.29 6.70
N VAL A 73 -7.00 4.86 5.85
CA VAL A 73 -5.58 5.09 6.10
C VAL A 73 -5.25 6.57 5.95
N ASP A 74 -4.09 6.98 6.46
CA ASP A 74 -3.69 8.39 6.45
C ASP A 74 -3.00 8.79 5.14
N GLU A 75 -2.29 7.86 4.51
CA GLU A 75 -1.57 8.10 3.27
C GLU A 75 -1.53 6.85 2.38
N MET A 76 -1.53 7.08 1.06
CA MET A 76 -1.26 6.06 0.03
C MET A 76 0.06 6.39 -0.66
N SER A 77 1.15 5.79 -0.19
CA SER A 77 2.48 6.06 -0.76
C SER A 77 2.77 5.15 -1.96
N VAL A 78 3.37 5.71 -3.01
CA VAL A 78 3.73 4.98 -4.23
C VAL A 78 5.24 4.74 -4.26
N GLY A 79 5.65 3.48 -4.41
CA GLY A 79 7.06 3.11 -4.45
C GLY A 79 7.77 3.53 -5.75
N THR A 80 9.07 3.80 -5.66
CA THR A 80 9.92 4.33 -6.75
C THR A 80 10.84 3.26 -7.38
N GLY A 81 10.42 2.00 -7.39
CA GLY A 81 11.27 0.92 -7.89
C GLY A 81 11.47 0.97 -9.42
N ALA A 82 12.67 0.55 -9.85
CA ALA A 82 13.08 0.58 -11.26
C ALA A 82 12.17 -0.28 -12.17
N THR A 83 11.89 -1.52 -11.76
CA THR A 83 11.11 -2.51 -12.52
C THR A 83 9.73 -2.76 -11.91
N ASP A 84 9.64 -2.63 -10.59
CA ASP A 84 8.46 -2.96 -9.81
C ASP A 84 8.12 -1.83 -8.85
N ALA A 85 6.83 -1.54 -8.80
CA ALA A 85 6.29 -0.58 -7.86
C ALA A 85 5.18 -1.19 -7.05
N GLY A 86 4.71 -0.40 -6.12
CA GLY A 86 3.56 -0.77 -5.34
C GLY A 86 3.01 0.41 -4.58
N ILE A 87 1.77 0.25 -4.16
CA ILE A 87 1.06 1.23 -3.35
C ILE A 87 1.04 0.70 -1.93
N VAL A 88 1.45 1.53 -0.98
CA VAL A 88 1.55 1.19 0.44
C VAL A 88 0.58 2.07 1.22
N PRO A 89 -0.61 1.54 1.56
CA PRO A 89 -1.51 2.15 2.52
C PRO A 89 -0.81 2.26 3.88
N THR A 90 -0.77 3.46 4.43
CA THR A 90 0.04 3.79 5.61
C THR A 90 -0.81 4.45 6.68
N ILE A 91 -0.66 3.99 7.92
CA ILE A 91 -1.25 4.60 9.11
C ILE A 91 -0.15 5.31 9.88
N THR A 92 -0.38 6.55 10.27
CA THR A 92 0.55 7.33 11.08
C THR A 92 0.18 7.23 12.55
N THR A 93 1.09 6.69 13.34
CA THR A 93 1.04 6.69 14.81
C THR A 93 1.81 7.89 15.35
N ALA A 94 1.74 8.13 16.65
CA ALA A 94 2.53 9.19 17.31
C ALA A 94 4.05 9.01 17.14
N THR A 95 4.52 7.79 16.91
CA THR A 95 5.97 7.46 16.88
C THR A 95 6.48 7.04 15.51
N GLN A 96 5.61 6.57 14.62
CA GLN A 96 6.00 6.04 13.30
C GLN A 96 4.83 5.96 12.32
N SER A 97 5.14 5.97 11.03
CA SER A 97 4.18 5.61 9.96
C SER A 97 4.38 4.16 9.54
N ILE A 98 3.29 3.40 9.49
CA ILE A 98 3.30 1.94 9.30
C ILE A 98 2.54 1.59 8.03
N GLY A 99 3.25 0.96 7.09
CA GLY A 99 2.63 0.41 5.89
C GLY A 99 1.97 -0.93 6.19
N ILE A 100 0.64 -0.96 6.23
CA ILE A 100 -0.13 -2.15 6.66
C ILE A 100 -0.11 -3.28 5.64
N CYS A 101 -0.05 -2.95 4.35
CA CYS A 101 0.14 -3.89 3.26
C CYS A 101 0.79 -3.18 2.06
N ARG A 102 1.06 -3.92 0.98
CA ARG A 102 1.56 -3.36 -0.27
C ARG A 102 0.92 -4.04 -1.47
N LEU A 103 0.12 -3.31 -2.24
CA LEU A 103 -0.28 -3.73 -3.58
C LEU A 103 0.94 -3.66 -4.50
N ARG A 104 1.21 -4.71 -5.28
CA ARG A 104 2.38 -4.79 -6.16
C ARG A 104 1.97 -4.90 -7.62
N THR A 105 2.84 -4.43 -8.52
CA THR A 105 2.73 -4.63 -9.98
C THR A 105 2.81 -6.10 -10.44
N HIS A 106 2.98 -7.04 -9.51
CA HIS A 106 3.02 -8.50 -9.72
C HIS A 106 1.72 -9.19 -9.33
N GLY A 107 0.62 -8.45 -9.25
CA GLY A 107 -0.69 -9.06 -8.97
C GLY A 107 -0.82 -9.62 -7.55
N THR A 108 -0.17 -8.99 -6.57
CA THR A 108 -0.22 -9.44 -5.16
C THR A 108 -0.39 -8.29 -4.19
N ILE A 109 -1.06 -8.56 -3.07
CA ILE A 109 -1.08 -7.73 -1.88
C ILE A 109 -0.18 -8.40 -0.84
N ALA A 110 0.93 -7.74 -0.54
CA ALA A 110 1.97 -8.25 0.34
C ALA A 110 1.84 -7.68 1.77
N PHE A 111 1.78 -8.57 2.75
CA PHE A 111 1.81 -8.26 4.17
C PHE A 111 3.19 -8.58 4.74
N ARG A 112 3.96 -7.54 5.05
CA ARG A 112 5.35 -7.69 5.51
C ARG A 112 5.39 -7.85 7.03
N LEU A 113 5.16 -9.07 7.51
CA LEU A 113 5.05 -9.38 8.94
C LEU A 113 6.24 -8.89 9.76
N ARG A 114 7.46 -9.03 9.23
CA ARG A 114 8.68 -8.50 9.88
C ARG A 114 8.63 -6.99 10.13
N LEU A 115 8.03 -6.21 9.23
CA LEU A 115 7.88 -4.77 9.43
C LEU A 115 6.71 -4.44 10.36
N LEU A 116 5.64 -5.23 10.31
CA LEU A 116 4.52 -5.10 11.24
C LEU A 116 4.96 -5.40 12.68
N ALA A 117 5.87 -6.34 12.89
CA ALA A 117 6.42 -6.70 14.21
C ALA A 117 7.17 -5.54 14.90
N ALA A 118 7.51 -4.47 14.18
CA ALA A 118 8.06 -3.25 14.78
C ALA A 118 6.98 -2.33 15.38
N ASP A 119 5.69 -2.63 15.16
CA ASP A 119 4.60 -1.95 15.84
C ASP A 119 4.10 -2.76 17.05
N PRO A 120 3.81 -2.11 18.19
CA PRO A 120 3.27 -2.79 19.36
C PRO A 120 1.98 -3.60 19.09
N ALA A 121 1.17 -3.21 18.10
CA ALA A 121 -0.03 -3.96 17.72
C ALA A 121 0.27 -5.37 17.18
N PHE A 122 1.48 -5.61 16.67
CA PHE A 122 1.89 -6.88 16.07
C PHE A 122 3.23 -7.39 16.61
N GLU A 123 3.71 -6.87 17.73
CA GLU A 123 4.93 -7.31 18.40
C GLU A 123 4.81 -8.76 18.88
N SER A 124 3.63 -9.14 19.38
CA SER A 124 3.36 -10.50 19.82
C SER A 124 3.14 -11.45 18.64
N GLU A 125 3.58 -12.69 18.81
CA GLU A 125 3.38 -13.73 17.81
C GLU A 125 1.89 -14.06 17.61
N SER A 126 1.10 -14.07 18.68
CA SER A 126 -0.33 -14.36 18.63
C SER A 126 -1.10 -13.43 17.70
N GLU A 127 -0.76 -12.15 17.65
CA GLU A 127 -1.40 -11.18 16.74
C GLU A 127 -1.04 -11.46 15.27
N ARG A 128 0.20 -11.87 15.01
CA ARG A 128 0.63 -12.24 13.66
C ARG A 128 0.01 -13.58 13.22
N VAL A 129 -0.21 -14.51 14.15
CA VAL A 129 -0.95 -15.76 13.90
C VAL A 129 -2.43 -15.46 13.61
N GLU A 130 -3.07 -14.57 14.37
CA GLU A 130 -4.45 -14.15 14.09
C GLU A 130 -4.58 -13.49 12.70
N LEU A 131 -3.57 -12.74 12.25
CA LEU A 131 -3.52 -12.23 10.87
C LEU A 131 -3.48 -13.37 9.84
N ILE A 132 -2.64 -14.38 10.06
CA ILE A 132 -2.60 -15.58 9.20
C ILE A 132 -3.97 -16.26 9.16
N ASP A 133 -4.57 -16.52 10.32
CA ASP A 133 -5.86 -17.20 10.43
C ASP A 133 -6.98 -16.42 9.73
N ARG A 134 -6.95 -15.09 9.75
CA ARG A 134 -7.88 -14.24 9.01
C ARG A 134 -7.66 -14.28 7.51
N LEU A 135 -6.41 -14.25 7.06
CA LEU A 135 -6.07 -14.32 5.64
C LEU A 135 -6.41 -15.70 5.03
N ASN A 136 -6.28 -16.78 5.81
CA ASN A 136 -6.67 -18.14 5.40
C ASN A 136 -8.20 -18.32 5.26
N ARG A 137 -9.02 -17.33 5.62
CA ARG A 137 -10.47 -17.34 5.33
C ARG A 137 -10.79 -16.91 3.90
N ILE A 138 -9.80 -16.39 3.17
CA ILE A 138 -9.93 -16.02 1.77
C ILE A 138 -9.79 -17.30 0.95
N ASP A 139 -10.78 -17.60 0.12
CA ASP A 139 -10.71 -18.78 -0.74
C ASP A 139 -9.49 -18.71 -1.69
N GLY A 140 -8.77 -19.82 -1.82
CA GLY A 140 -7.52 -19.88 -2.57
C GLY A 140 -6.28 -19.27 -1.88
N VAL A 141 -6.36 -18.92 -0.59
CA VAL A 141 -5.22 -18.48 0.23
C VAL A 141 -4.91 -19.50 1.32
N GLU A 142 -3.65 -19.93 1.39
CA GLU A 142 -3.16 -20.83 2.41
C GLU A 142 -1.77 -20.40 2.89
N PHE A 143 -1.69 -19.98 4.15
CA PHE A 143 -0.45 -19.64 4.85
C PHE A 143 -0.30 -20.52 6.09
N SER A 144 0.95 -20.91 6.35
CA SER A 144 1.32 -21.67 7.54
C SER A 144 1.86 -20.75 8.63
N ARG A 145 1.93 -21.25 9.87
CA ARG A 145 2.59 -20.52 10.98
C ARG A 145 4.09 -20.31 10.74
N ASP A 146 4.73 -21.15 9.91
CA ASP A 146 6.14 -20.99 9.56
C ASP A 146 6.39 -19.76 8.66
N ASP A 147 5.34 -19.20 8.07
CA ASP A 147 5.40 -18.00 7.23
C ASP A 147 5.45 -16.69 8.03
N LEU A 148 5.40 -16.77 9.37
CA LEU A 148 5.58 -15.62 10.27
C LEU A 148 6.88 -14.83 10.03
N SER A 149 7.91 -15.52 9.53
CA SER A 149 9.21 -14.94 9.20
C SER A 149 9.27 -14.25 7.82
N LYS A 150 8.24 -14.43 6.99
CA LYS A 150 8.20 -14.02 5.57
C LYS A 150 7.19 -12.90 5.33
N SER A 151 7.11 -12.48 4.07
CA SER A 151 5.99 -11.66 3.60
C SER A 151 4.88 -12.59 3.13
N LEU A 152 3.70 -12.47 3.72
CA LEU A 152 2.50 -13.13 3.19
C LEU A 152 2.08 -12.43 1.91
N GLN A 153 1.71 -13.16 0.87
CA GLN A 153 1.35 -12.60 -0.43
C GLN A 153 0.01 -13.16 -0.85
N VAL A 154 -1.04 -12.34 -0.77
CA VAL A 154 -2.36 -12.69 -1.28
C VAL A 154 -2.39 -12.31 -2.76
N PRO A 155 -2.57 -13.27 -3.68
CA PRO A 155 -2.70 -12.97 -5.10
C PRO A 155 -4.02 -12.25 -5.38
N LEU A 156 -4.03 -11.33 -6.34
CA LEU A 156 -5.26 -10.60 -6.70
C LEU A 156 -6.31 -11.53 -7.31
N THR A 157 -5.88 -12.62 -7.95
CA THR A 157 -6.77 -13.68 -8.43
C THR A 157 -7.68 -14.23 -7.33
N ALA A 158 -7.17 -14.36 -6.10
CA ALA A 158 -7.92 -14.90 -4.96
C ALA A 158 -8.99 -13.92 -4.42
N ILE A 159 -9.00 -12.67 -4.86
CA ILE A 159 -9.96 -11.65 -4.40
C ILE A 159 -10.81 -11.06 -5.52
N THR A 160 -10.91 -11.77 -6.64
CA THR A 160 -11.77 -11.38 -7.78
C THR A 160 -13.26 -11.51 -7.46
N THR A 161 -13.63 -12.39 -6.52
CA THR A 161 -15.01 -12.55 -6.04
C THR A 161 -15.32 -11.59 -4.89
N ASP A 162 -16.57 -11.11 -4.81
CA ASP A 162 -16.98 -10.17 -3.75
C ASP A 162 -16.86 -10.77 -2.34
N ALA A 163 -17.10 -12.08 -2.19
CA ALA A 163 -16.96 -12.79 -0.91
C ALA A 163 -15.50 -12.81 -0.44
N ALA A 164 -14.56 -13.17 -1.33
CA ALA A 164 -13.14 -13.21 -1.00
C ALA A 164 -12.55 -11.80 -0.81
N ALA A 165 -12.97 -10.83 -1.63
CA ALA A 165 -12.63 -9.42 -1.42
C ALA A 165 -13.11 -8.92 -0.05
N THR A 166 -14.32 -9.27 0.36
CA THR A 166 -14.86 -8.93 1.69
C THR A 166 -14.06 -9.58 2.81
N ALA A 167 -13.63 -10.84 2.66
CA ALA A 167 -12.78 -11.51 3.63
C ALA A 167 -11.41 -10.83 3.79
N LEU A 168 -10.78 -10.43 2.67
CA LEU A 168 -9.55 -9.64 2.71
C LEU A 168 -9.78 -8.28 3.39
N GLN A 169 -10.84 -7.57 3.02
CA GLN A 169 -11.20 -6.29 3.63
C GLN A 169 -11.41 -6.42 5.13
N ALA A 170 -12.06 -7.49 5.60
CA ALA A 170 -12.25 -7.76 7.02
C ALA A 170 -10.92 -8.01 7.75
N ALA A 171 -9.99 -8.76 7.14
CA ALA A 171 -8.66 -8.97 7.69
C ALA A 171 -7.89 -7.64 7.81
N VAL A 172 -7.92 -6.82 6.76
CA VAL A 172 -7.24 -5.51 6.75
C VAL A 172 -7.89 -4.51 7.70
N ALA A 173 -9.22 -4.49 7.79
CA ALA A 173 -9.95 -3.63 8.73
C ALA A 173 -9.55 -3.93 10.17
N TRP A 174 -9.50 -5.22 10.53
CA TRP A 174 -8.99 -5.64 11.83
C TRP A 174 -7.56 -5.16 12.07
N MET A 175 -6.66 -5.24 11.08
CA MET A 175 -5.30 -4.70 11.24
C MET A 175 -5.31 -3.19 11.53
N ILE A 176 -6.12 -2.42 10.78
CA ILE A 176 -6.24 -0.97 10.96
C ILE A 176 -6.72 -0.66 12.39
N GLU A 177 -7.70 -1.41 12.90
CA GLU A 177 -8.20 -1.28 14.26
C GLU A 177 -7.13 -1.58 15.31
N ARG A 178 -6.36 -2.66 15.15
CA ARG A 178 -5.25 -3.01 16.08
C ARG A 178 -4.20 -1.91 16.14
N VAL A 179 -3.76 -1.38 15.00
CA VAL A 179 -2.80 -0.28 14.94
C VAL A 179 -3.36 0.98 15.58
N ARG A 180 -4.63 1.33 15.31
CA ARG A 180 -5.25 2.52 15.90
C ARG A 180 -5.44 2.38 17.41
N ALA A 181 -5.80 1.20 17.91
CA ALA A 181 -5.94 0.93 19.34
C ALA A 181 -4.59 1.03 20.09
N SER A 182 -3.47 0.63 19.46
CA SER A 182 -2.13 0.74 20.06
C SER A 182 -1.65 2.19 20.20
N ILE A 183 -2.22 3.13 19.42
CA ILE A 183 -1.99 4.57 19.58
C ILE A 183 -2.67 5.10 20.84
N THR A 184 -3.93 4.72 21.07
CA THR A 184 -4.75 5.28 22.16
C THR A 184 -4.22 4.87 23.54
N HIS A 185 -3.77 3.63 23.70
CA HIS A 185 -3.26 3.13 24.99
C HIS A 185 -1.89 3.70 25.42
N ARG A 186 -1.16 4.38 24.54
CA ARG A 186 0.12 5.05 24.89
C ARG A 186 -0.03 6.50 25.36
N LYS A 187 -1.25 7.06 25.32
CA LYS A 187 -1.52 8.45 25.75
C LYS A 187 -2.08 8.56 27.19
N ALA A 188 -2.20 7.45 27.90
CA ALA A 188 -2.60 7.40 29.32
C ALA A 188 -1.38 7.07 30.19
#